data_AF-A0A1Y4NMW0-F1
#
_entry.id   AF-A0A1Y4NMW0-F1
#
_cell.length_a   1.000
_cell.length_b   1.000
_cell.length_c   1.000
_cell.angle_alpha   90.00
_cell.angle_beta   90.00
_cell.angle_gamma   90.00
#
_symmetry.space_group_name_H-M   'P 1'
#
loop_
_entity.id
_entity.type
_entity.pdbx_description
1 polymer ?
#
loop_
_entity_poly.entity_id
_entity_poly.type
_entity_poly.pdbx_seq_one_letter_code
_entity_poly.pdbx_strand_id
1 'polypeptide(L)'
;MKKSTFVAMILGTIGGILFALGMCMALIPEWNAFNQGIVMGVIGAVVLLIMVLVWRKMENKSPVRVSGKMIGTVLLGIIGALVLGVGMCLTMVWSNMIIGIIVGIVGIILLMSLIPLTKGLK
;
A
#
# COMPACT_ATOMS: atom_id res chain seq x y z
N MET A 1 -4.44 13.98 -20.63
CA MET A 1 -3.69 13.61 -19.40
C MET A 1 -2.30 14.24 -19.45
N LYS A 2 -1.73 14.64 -18.30
CA LYS A 2 -0.33 15.09 -18.26
C LYS A 2 0.59 13.88 -18.52
N LYS A 3 1.69 14.07 -19.25
CA LYS A 3 2.69 13.01 -19.50
C LYS A 3 3.19 12.41 -18.19
N SER A 4 3.32 13.22 -17.13
CA SER A 4 3.73 12.77 -15.80
C SER A 4 2.79 11.71 -15.21
N THR A 5 1.48 11.95 -15.29
CA THR A 5 0.45 11.05 -14.74
C THR A 5 0.37 9.74 -15.51
N PHE A 6 0.55 9.79 -16.84
CA PHE A 6 0.53 8.58 -17.66
C PHE A 6 1.72 7.65 -17.35
N VAL A 7 2.93 8.22 -17.27
CA VAL A 7 4.15 7.47 -16.91
C VAL A 7 4.06 6.93 -15.48
N ALA A 8 3.55 7.73 -14.54
CA ALA A 8 3.28 7.31 -13.17
C ALA A 8 2.32 6.13 -13.09
N MET A 9 1.23 6.17 -13.87
CA MET A 9 0.23 5.09 -13.90
C MET A 9 0.84 3.79 -14.42
N ILE A 10 1.57 3.82 -15.54
CA ILE A 10 2.19 2.62 -16.13
C ILE A 10 3.22 2.01 -15.18
N LEU A 11 4.20 2.81 -14.72
CA LEU A 11 5.25 2.33 -13.83
C LEU A 11 4.66 1.86 -12.48
N GLY A 12 3.62 2.55 -11.99
CA GLY A 12 2.92 2.19 -10.77
C GLY A 12 2.18 0.85 -10.89
N THR A 13 1.46 0.62 -11.99
CA THR A 13 0.76 -0.65 -12.23
C THR A 13 1.74 -1.80 -12.39
N ILE A 14 2.80 -1.64 -13.19
CA ILE A 14 3.83 -2.67 -13.37
C ILE A 14 4.51 -2.96 -12.02
N GLY A 15 5.00 -1.93 -11.33
CA GLY A 15 5.66 -2.09 -10.03
C GLY A 15 4.76 -2.73 -8.97
N GLY A 16 3.48 -2.33 -8.95
CA GLY A 16 2.48 -2.88 -8.03
C GLY A 16 2.19 -4.37 -8.28
N ILE A 17 2.02 -4.77 -9.55
CA ILE A 17 1.82 -6.18 -9.91
C ILE A 17 3.07 -7.01 -9.55
N LEU A 18 4.26 -6.53 -9.90
CA LEU A 18 5.53 -7.21 -9.57
C LEU A 18 5.69 -7.39 -8.06
N PHE A 19 5.40 -6.34 -7.29
CA PHE A 19 5.49 -6.37 -5.83
C PHE A 19 4.45 -7.34 -5.23
N ALA A 20 3.19 -7.29 -5.67
CA ALA A 20 2.15 -8.18 -5.19
C ALA A 20 2.45 -9.64 -5.49
N LEU A 21 2.88 -9.96 -6.72
CA LEU A 21 3.29 -11.32 -7.09
C LEU A 21 4.50 -11.79 -6.29
N GLY A 22 5.49 -10.94 -6.07
CA GLY A 22 6.65 -11.25 -5.23
C GLY A 22 6.26 -11.60 -3.79
N MET A 23 5.34 -10.82 -3.20
CA MET A 23 4.79 -11.12 -1.86
C MET A 23 4.05 -12.47 -1.85
N CYS A 24 3.20 -12.75 -2.84
CA CYS A 24 2.53 -14.06 -2.94
C CYS A 24 3.52 -15.22 -3.04
N MET A 25 4.53 -15.11 -3.91
CA MET A 25 5.58 -16.14 -4.09
C MET A 25 6.42 -16.36 -2.82
N ALA A 26 6.57 -15.34 -1.97
CA ALA A 26 7.29 -15.44 -0.71
C ALA A 26 6.44 -15.99 0.44
N LEU A 27 5.14 -15.69 0.47
CA LEU A 27 4.27 -16.09 1.58
C LEU A 27 3.57 -17.45 1.38
N ILE A 28 3.49 -17.96 0.15
CA ILE A 28 2.84 -19.24 -0.18
C ILE A 28 3.92 -20.34 -0.20
N PRO A 29 4.09 -21.13 0.89
CA PRO A 29 5.13 -22.16 0.97
C PRO A 29 4.96 -23.27 -0.08
N GLU A 30 3.75 -23.50 -0.57
CA GLU A 30 3.43 -24.53 -1.57
C GLU A 30 4.12 -24.28 -2.92
N TRP A 31 4.53 -23.04 -3.20
CA TRP A 31 5.21 -22.69 -4.45
C TRP A 31 6.72 -22.93 -4.38
N ASN A 32 7.28 -23.18 -3.19
CA ASN A 32 8.71 -23.39 -2.93
C ASN A 32 9.63 -22.35 -3.60
N ALA A 33 9.10 -21.16 -3.87
CA ALA A 33 9.73 -20.10 -4.66
C ALA A 33 10.19 -18.94 -3.78
N PHE A 34 10.40 -19.17 -2.48
CA PHE A 34 10.66 -18.14 -1.48
C PHE A 34 11.77 -17.16 -1.89
N ASN A 35 12.94 -17.68 -2.25
CA ASN A 35 14.08 -16.87 -2.69
C ASN A 35 13.74 -16.05 -3.94
N GLN A 36 13.02 -16.65 -4.89
CA GLN A 36 12.62 -15.99 -6.13
C GLN A 36 11.53 -14.93 -5.89
N GLY A 37 10.62 -15.18 -4.95
CA GLY A 37 9.60 -14.24 -4.49
C GLY A 37 10.22 -13.00 -3.84
N ILE A 38 11.24 -13.17 -3.00
CA ILE A 38 11.99 -12.03 -2.43
C ILE A 38 12.62 -11.20 -3.55
N VAL A 39 13.33 -11.83 -4.49
CA VAL A 39 13.95 -11.09 -5.61
C VAL A 39 12.91 -10.31 -6.41
N MET A 40 11.79 -10.95 -6.76
CA MET A 40 10.72 -10.30 -7.52
C MET A 40 10.05 -9.17 -6.74
N GLY A 41 9.82 -9.37 -5.44
CA GLY A 41 9.28 -8.34 -4.55
C GLY A 41 10.20 -7.13 -4.41
N VAL A 42 11.51 -7.36 -4.27
CA VAL A 42 12.52 -6.29 -4.24
C VAL A 42 12.55 -5.53 -5.56
N ILE A 43 12.50 -6.22 -6.70
CA ILE A 43 12.41 -5.57 -8.02
C ILE A 43 11.13 -4.71 -8.11
N GLY A 44 9.98 -5.23 -7.70
CA GLY A 44 8.72 -4.48 -7.66
C GLY A 44 8.81 -3.22 -6.78
N ALA A 45 9.40 -3.33 -5.59
CA ALA A 45 9.63 -2.20 -4.69
C ALA A 45 10.57 -1.15 -5.30
N VAL A 46 11.64 -1.58 -5.97
CA VAL A 46 12.58 -0.69 -6.67
C VAL A 46 11.88 0.05 -7.81
N VAL A 47 11.05 -0.64 -8.60
CA VAL A 47 10.26 0.00 -9.68
C VAL A 47 9.31 1.04 -9.11
N LEU A 48 8.64 0.75 -7.99
CA LEU A 48 7.76 1.71 -7.30
C LEU A 48 8.54 2.92 -6.76
N LEU A 49 9.75 2.74 -6.24
CA LEU A 49 10.62 3.84 -5.80
C LEU A 49 11.04 4.72 -6.99
N ILE A 50 11.47 4.10 -8.10
CA ILE A 50 11.84 4.81 -9.34
C ILE A 50 10.63 5.60 -9.86
N MET A 51 9.43 5.02 -9.84
CA MET A 51 8.19 5.69 -10.23
C MET A 51 7.98 6.98 -9.44
N VAL A 52 8.12 6.95 -8.11
CA VAL A 52 7.96 8.13 -7.25
C VAL A 52 9.00 9.21 -7.59
N LEU A 53 10.26 8.82 -7.82
CA LEU A 53 11.34 9.74 -8.18
C LEU A 53 11.12 10.39 -9.55
N VAL A 54 10.79 9.59 -10.56
CA VAL A 54 10.54 10.04 -11.94
C VAL A 54 9.33 10.97 -11.99
N TRP A 55 8.23 10.59 -11.32
CA TRP A 55 7.04 11.43 -11.25
C TRP A 55 7.31 12.78 -10.56
N ARG A 56 8.03 12.78 -9.44
CA ARG A 56 8.42 14.03 -8.75
C ARG A 56 9.31 14.93 -9.59
N LYS A 57 10.30 14.35 -10.29
CA LYS A 57 11.21 15.09 -11.17
C LYS A 57 10.44 15.74 -12.33
N MET A 58 9.48 15.03 -12.91
CA MET A 58 8.64 15.58 -14.00
C MET A 58 7.69 16.69 -13.53
N GLU A 59 7.19 16.63 -12.30
CA GLU A 59 6.28 17.66 -11.77
C GLU A 59 7.00 18.84 -11.11
N ASN A 60 8.34 18.87 -11.10
CA ASN A 60 9.15 19.92 -10.44
C ASN A 60 8.65 20.25 -9.02
N LYS A 61 8.11 19.25 -8.32
CA LYS A 61 7.57 19.47 -6.98
C LYS A 61 8.74 19.68 -6.02
N SER A 62 8.57 20.67 -5.15
CA SER A 62 9.47 20.94 -4.03
C SER A 62 9.68 19.68 -3.18
N PRO A 63 10.84 19.57 -2.47
CA PRO A 63 11.16 18.43 -1.64
C PRO A 63 10.05 18.15 -0.61
N VAL A 64 9.95 16.89 -0.17
CA VAL A 64 8.91 16.44 0.77
C VAL A 64 8.92 17.35 1.99
N ARG A 65 7.92 18.23 2.10
CA ARG A 65 7.72 18.97 3.33
C ARG A 65 7.12 18.02 4.34
N VAL A 66 8.00 17.43 5.15
CA VAL A 66 7.64 16.51 6.21
C VAL A 66 6.96 17.34 7.31
N SER A 67 5.64 17.43 7.25
CA SER A 67 4.81 18.05 8.29
C SER A 67 4.33 16.97 9.25
N GLY A 68 4.16 17.29 10.54
CA GLY A 68 3.55 16.38 11.52
C GLY A 68 2.19 15.85 11.06
N LYS A 69 1.43 16.66 10.32
CA LYS A 69 0.16 16.24 9.70
C LYS A 69 0.36 15.14 8.64
N MET A 70 1.42 15.23 7.83
CA MET A 70 1.74 14.22 6.81
C MET A 70 2.15 12.89 7.46
N ILE A 71 3.03 12.93 8.44
CA ILE A 71 3.45 11.73 9.18
C ILE A 71 2.23 11.08 9.83
N GLY A 72 1.40 11.86 10.52
CA GLY A 72 0.18 11.37 11.15
C GLY A 72 -0.77 10.70 10.16
N THR A 73 -0.98 11.29 8.97
CA THR A 73 -1.83 10.67 7.94
C THR A 73 -1.25 9.37 7.39
N VAL A 74 0.07 9.29 7.19
CA VAL A 74 0.72 8.07 6.70
C VAL A 74 0.64 6.97 7.75
N LEU A 75 0.93 7.29 9.01
CA LEU A 75 0.85 6.34 10.12
C LEU A 75 -0.56 5.79 10.28
N LEU A 76 -1.57 6.66 10.23
CA LEU A 76 -2.98 6.27 10.33
C LEU A 76 -3.38 5.38 9.16
N GLY A 77 -2.89 5.64 7.95
CA GLY A 77 -3.07 4.78 6.79
C GLY A 77 -2.47 3.38 6.98
N ILE A 78 -1.25 3.30 7.51
CA ILE A 78 -0.59 2.03 7.80
C ILE A 78 -1.38 1.25 8.86
N ILE A 79 -1.77 1.90 9.95
CA ILE A 79 -2.56 1.27 11.03
C ILE A 79 -3.91 0.78 10.48
N GLY A 80 -4.63 1.60 9.71
CA GLY A 80 -5.91 1.23 9.13
C GLY A 80 -5.82 0.02 8.18
N ALA A 81 -4.79 -0.01 7.33
CA ALA A 81 -4.55 -1.13 6.41
C ALA A 81 -4.20 -2.43 7.17
N LEU A 82 -3.36 -2.34 8.21
CA LEU A 82 -3.01 -3.48 9.05
C LEU A 82 -4.21 -4.01 9.82
N VAL A 83 -5.02 -3.14 10.44
CA VAL A 83 -6.23 -3.53 11.17
C VAL A 83 -7.21 -4.24 10.24
N LEU A 84 -7.41 -3.72 9.02
CA LEU A 84 -8.23 -4.37 8.01
C LEU A 84 -7.68 -5.75 7.61
N GLY A 85 -6.38 -5.85 7.35
CA GLY A 85 -5.72 -7.12 7.03
C GLY A 85 -5.83 -8.15 8.16
N VAL A 86 -5.64 -7.73 9.42
CA VAL A 86 -5.82 -8.58 10.60
C VAL A 86 -7.27 -9.04 10.73
N GLY A 87 -8.25 -8.18 10.45
CA GLY A 87 -9.66 -8.56 10.36
C GLY A 87 -9.90 -9.69 9.35
N MET A 88 -9.29 -9.62 8.18
CA MET A 88 -9.35 -10.68 7.16
C MET A 88 -8.65 -11.98 7.61
N CYS A 89 -7.51 -11.88 8.30
CA CYS A 89 -6.83 -13.06 8.86
C CYS A 89 -7.67 -13.73 9.97
N LEU A 90 -8.32 -12.94 10.83
CA LEU A 90 -9.19 -13.44 11.90
C LEU A 90 -10.39 -14.25 11.36
N THR A 91 -10.97 -13.84 10.24
CA THR A 91 -12.09 -14.56 9.62
C THR A 91 -11.64 -15.82 8.88
N MET A 92 -10.55 -15.75 8.11
CA MET A 92 -10.13 -16.85 7.23
C MET A 92 -9.18 -17.86 7.89
N VAL A 93 -8.32 -17.43 8.81
CA VAL A 93 -7.29 -18.28 9.43
C VAL A 93 -7.73 -18.78 10.81
N TRP A 94 -8.35 -17.91 11.61
CA TRP A 94 -8.68 -18.21 13.02
C TRP A 94 -10.17 -18.54 13.27
N SER A 95 -11.00 -18.62 12.23
CA SER A 95 -12.45 -18.94 12.29
C SER A 95 -13.28 -18.05 13.24
N ASN A 96 -12.71 -16.94 13.72
CA ASN A 96 -13.37 -16.00 14.63
C ASN A 96 -14.13 -14.94 13.84
N MET A 97 -15.17 -15.38 13.14
CA MET A 97 -15.89 -14.57 12.15
C MET A 97 -16.46 -13.26 12.73
N ILE A 98 -17.06 -13.31 13.92
CA ILE A 98 -17.69 -12.15 14.56
C ILE A 98 -16.63 -11.07 14.87
N ILE A 99 -15.54 -11.47 15.53
CA ILE A 99 -14.46 -10.57 15.93
C ILE A 99 -13.75 -10.02 14.68
N GLY A 100 -13.50 -10.87 13.68
CA GLY A 100 -12.88 -10.47 12.43
C GLY A 100 -13.68 -9.43 11.65
N ILE A 101 -15.02 -9.56 11.60
CA ILE A 101 -15.90 -8.56 10.97
C ILE A 101 -15.84 -7.24 11.72
N ILE A 102 -15.93 -7.25 13.05
CA ILE A 102 -15.86 -6.02 13.86
C ILE A 102 -14.54 -5.30 13.63
N VAL A 103 -13.41 -6.03 13.69
CA VAL A 103 -12.07 -5.47 13.44
C VAL A 103 -11.94 -4.96 12.01
N GLY A 104 -12.48 -5.69 11.03
CA GLY A 104 -12.52 -5.27 9.63
C GLY A 104 -13.29 -3.95 9.43
N ILE A 105 -14.48 -3.82 10.05
CA ILE A 105 -15.28 -2.58 10.02
C ILE A 105 -14.49 -1.42 10.64
N VAL A 106 -13.85 -1.64 11.78
CA VAL A 106 -12.98 -0.62 12.42
C VAL A 106 -11.85 -0.20 11.48
N GLY A 107 -11.22 -1.16 10.77
CA GLY A 107 -10.20 -0.89 9.76
C GLY A 107 -10.72 -0.03 8.60
N ILE A 108 -11.93 -0.32 8.09
CA ILE A 108 -12.57 0.49 7.03
C ILE A 108 -12.84 1.91 7.52
N ILE A 109 -13.37 2.07 8.73
CA ILE A 109 -13.66 3.39 9.32
C ILE A 109 -12.37 4.21 9.47
N LEU A 110 -11.30 3.58 9.98
CA LEU A 110 -9.96 4.19 10.06
C LEU A 110 -9.50 4.65 8.68
N LEU A 111 -9.60 3.81 7.65
CA LEU A 111 -9.20 4.17 6.29
C LEU A 111 -10.06 5.30 5.69
N MET A 112 -11.38 5.30 5.93
CA MET A 112 -12.25 6.40 5.51
C MET A 112 -11.88 7.72 6.18
N SER A 113 -11.43 7.70 7.44
CA SER A 113 -10.99 8.91 8.15
C SER A 113 -9.75 9.58 7.52
N LEU A 114 -8.99 8.89 6.65
CA LEU A 114 -7.92 9.53 5.86
C LEU A 114 -8.46 10.53 4.84
N ILE A 115 -9.66 10.33 4.29
CA ILE A 115 -10.26 11.24 3.29
C ILE A 115 -10.39 12.66 3.84
N PRO A 116 -11.07 12.90 4.98
CA PRO A 116 -11.20 14.23 5.55
C PRO A 116 -9.86 14.80 6.04
N LEU A 117 -8.93 13.95 6.50
CA LEU A 117 -7.61 14.40 6.96
C LEU A 117 -6.69 14.87 5.82
N THR A 118 -6.78 14.24 4.65
CA THR A 118 -5.91 14.52 3.50
C THR A 118 -6.47 15.57 2.56
N LYS A 119 -7.79 15.60 2.33
CA LYS A 119 -8.45 16.57 1.44
C LYS A 119 -9.09 17.75 2.17
N GLY A 120 -9.25 17.67 3.48
CA GLY A 120 -10.10 18.57 4.25
C GLY A 120 -11.58 18.22 4.05
N LEU A 121 -12.38 18.30 5.10
CA LEU A 121 -13.84 18.37 4.96
C LEU A 121 -14.17 19.71 4.32
N LYS A 122 -14.68 19.67 3.09
CA LYS A 122 -15.32 20.80 2.42
C LYS A 122 -16.81 20.55 2.39
#